data_AF-A0A2Y9SFB3-F1
#
_entry.id   AF-A0A2Y9SFB3-F1
#
_cell.length_a   1.000
_cell.length_b   1.000
_cell.length_c   1.000
_cell.angle_alpha   90.00
_cell.angle_beta   90.00
_cell.angle_gamma   90.00
#
_symmetry.space_group_name_H-M   'P 1'
#
loop_
_entity.id
_entity.type
_entity.pdbx_description
1 polymer ?
#
loop_
_entity_poly.entity_id
_entity_poly.type
_entity_poly.pdbx_seq_one_letter_code
_entity_poly.pdbx_strand_id
1 'polypeptide(L)'
;MDIGGTLVKLVYFEPKDITAEEEQEEVENLKSIRKYLTSNTAYGKTGIRDVHLELKNLTMCGRKGNLHFIRFPSCAMHRFIQMGSEKNFSSLHTTLCATGGGAFKFEEDFRTIADLQLHKLDELDCLIQGLLYVDSVGFNGKPECYYFENPTNPELCQKRPYCLDNPYPMLLVNMGSGVSILAVYSKDNYKRVTGTSLGGGTFLGLCCLLTGCETFEEALEMAAKGDSTNVDKLVKDIYGGDYERFGLQGSAVASSFGNMMSKEKRDSISKEDLARATLVTITNNIGSIARMCALNENIDRVVFVGNFLRINMVSMKLLAYAMDFWSKGQLKALFLEHEGYFGAVGALLELFKMTDEQ
;
A
#
# COMPACT_ATOMS: atom_id res chain seq x y z
N MET A 1 8.60 -1.67 12.08
CA MET A 1 8.48 -2.65 10.95
C MET A 1 7.01 -3.03 10.80
N ASP A 2 6.53 -3.27 9.59
CA ASP A 2 5.19 -3.80 9.32
C ASP A 2 5.32 -5.10 8.51
N ILE A 3 4.93 -6.22 9.12
CA ILE A 3 5.05 -7.55 8.56
C ILE A 3 3.68 -8.00 8.03
N GLY A 4 3.38 -7.62 6.79
CA GLY A 4 2.13 -7.98 6.12
C GLY A 4 2.11 -9.41 5.59
N GLY A 5 0.96 -9.82 5.05
CA GLY A 5 0.80 -11.16 4.46
C GLY A 5 1.68 -11.41 3.23
N THR A 6 1.87 -10.39 2.38
CA THR A 6 2.65 -10.50 1.13
C THR A 6 3.98 -9.76 1.18
N LEU A 7 4.01 -8.58 1.82
CA LEU A 7 5.19 -7.72 1.90
C LEU A 7 5.49 -7.33 3.32
N VAL A 8 6.78 -7.31 3.63
CA VAL A 8 7.36 -6.66 4.80
C VAL A 8 7.77 -5.26 4.40
N LYS A 9 7.47 -4.29 5.27
CA LYS A 9 7.85 -2.90 5.12
C LYS A 9 8.68 -2.49 6.32
N LEU A 10 9.84 -1.94 6.04
CA LEU A 10 10.80 -1.45 7.01
C LEU A 10 11.00 0.04 6.73
N VAL A 11 10.97 0.82 7.80
CA VAL A 11 11.32 2.23 7.78
C VAL A 11 12.57 2.39 8.63
N TYR A 12 13.52 3.15 8.13
CA TYR A 12 14.81 3.38 8.78
C TYR A 12 15.12 4.88 8.81
N PHE A 13 15.26 5.43 10.01
CA PHE A 13 15.73 6.80 10.19
C PHE A 13 17.25 6.81 10.22
N GLU A 14 17.87 7.50 9.27
CA GLU A 14 19.31 7.72 9.17
C GLU A 14 19.65 9.10 9.74
N PRO A 15 20.29 9.19 10.93
CA PRO A 15 20.74 10.48 11.46
C PRO A 15 21.80 11.11 10.55
N LYS A 16 21.67 12.41 10.31
CA LYS A 16 22.60 13.23 9.50
C LYS A 16 23.35 14.26 10.33
N ASP A 17 23.09 14.30 11.62
CA ASP A 17 23.62 15.23 12.61
C ASP A 17 24.54 14.55 13.64
N ILE A 18 25.12 13.41 13.28
CA ILE A 18 26.01 12.64 14.15
C ILE A 18 27.30 13.43 14.37
N THR A 19 27.64 13.65 15.64
CA THR A 19 28.88 14.32 16.05
C THR A 19 30.08 13.38 15.99
N ALA A 20 31.30 13.93 15.95
CA ALA A 20 32.52 13.12 15.95
C ALA A 20 32.68 12.29 17.24
N GLU A 21 32.15 12.76 18.36
CA GLU A 21 32.15 12.05 19.65
C GLU A 21 31.19 10.85 19.60
N GLU A 22 29.95 11.06 19.15
CA GLU A 22 28.98 9.97 18.95
C GLU A 22 29.50 8.91 17.96
N GLU A 23 30.19 9.33 16.90
CA GLU A 23 30.78 8.40 15.93
C GLU A 23 31.91 7.57 16.55
N GLN A 24 32.65 8.07 17.54
CA GLN A 24 33.67 7.28 18.24
C GLN A 24 33.06 6.27 19.21
N GLU A 25 31.95 6.63 19.87
CA GLU A 25 31.22 5.74 20.79
C GLU A 25 30.37 4.70 20.06
N GLU A 26 30.00 4.95 18.81
CA GLU A 26 29.18 4.06 18.01
C GLU A 26 29.88 2.73 17.73
N VAL A 27 29.23 1.64 18.15
CA VAL A 27 29.70 0.26 17.96
C VAL A 27 29.91 -0.02 16.46
N GLU A 28 30.99 -0.71 16.10
CA GLU A 28 31.33 -1.00 14.69
C GLU A 28 30.21 -1.69 13.91
N ASN A 29 29.39 -2.52 14.58
CA ASN A 29 28.20 -3.14 13.99
C ASN A 29 27.15 -2.12 13.55
N LEU A 30 26.87 -1.08 14.36
CA LEU A 30 25.94 0.01 14.01
C LEU A 30 26.41 0.74 12.76
N LYS A 31 27.71 1.09 12.69
CA LYS A 31 28.33 1.71 11.51
C LYS A 31 28.18 0.86 10.27
N SER A 32 28.46 -0.44 10.39
CA SER A 32 28.35 -1.41 9.30
C SER A 32 26.92 -1.52 8.77
N ILE A 33 25.92 -1.54 9.66
CA ILE A 33 24.50 -1.63 9.29
C ILE A 33 24.02 -0.34 8.66
N ARG A 34 24.33 0.83 9.25
CA ARG A 34 24.04 2.13 8.64
C ARG A 34 24.60 2.18 7.23
N LYS A 35 25.88 1.87 7.06
CA LYS A 35 26.55 1.85 5.75
C LYS A 35 25.87 0.87 4.79
N TYR A 36 25.55 -0.34 5.24
CA TYR A 36 24.86 -1.34 4.42
C TYR A 36 23.50 -0.84 3.92
N LEU A 37 22.70 -0.20 4.78
CA LEU A 37 21.39 0.33 4.41
C LEU A 37 21.50 1.52 3.46
N THR A 38 22.47 2.42 3.67
CA THR A 38 22.55 3.68 2.92
C THR A 38 23.34 3.57 1.61
N SER A 39 24.32 2.67 1.53
CA SER A 39 25.13 2.46 0.32
C SER A 39 24.47 1.55 -0.72
N ASN A 40 23.42 0.81 -0.35
CA ASN A 40 22.74 -0.14 -1.24
C ASN A 40 21.27 0.25 -1.46
N THR A 41 20.76 0.00 -2.66
CA THR A 41 19.33 0.15 -3.00
C THR A 41 18.62 -1.20 -3.14
N ALA A 42 19.40 -2.28 -3.26
CA ALA A 42 18.93 -3.66 -3.27
C ALA A 42 19.62 -4.46 -2.15
N TYR A 43 18.86 -5.28 -1.45
CA TYR A 43 19.33 -6.11 -0.34
C TYR A 43 19.07 -7.58 -0.64
N GLY A 44 20.16 -8.34 -0.84
CA GLY A 44 20.05 -9.71 -1.33
C GLY A 44 19.39 -9.76 -2.71
N LYS A 45 18.49 -10.72 -2.93
CA LYS A 45 17.78 -10.90 -4.21
C LYS A 45 16.44 -10.19 -4.30
N THR A 46 15.84 -9.81 -3.17
CA THR A 46 14.43 -9.44 -3.10
C THR A 46 14.14 -8.18 -2.27
N GLY A 47 15.10 -7.71 -1.47
CA GLY A 47 14.96 -6.46 -0.72
C GLY A 47 15.22 -5.26 -1.60
N ILE A 48 14.36 -4.24 -1.49
CA ILE A 48 14.42 -3.03 -2.30
C ILE A 48 14.23 -1.82 -1.38
N ARG A 49 15.09 -0.81 -1.52
CA ARG A 49 14.89 0.52 -0.96
C ARG A 49 14.25 1.41 -2.01
N ASP A 50 13.05 1.91 -1.73
CA ASP A 50 12.33 2.81 -2.61
C ASP A 50 12.90 4.24 -2.45
N VAL A 51 14.07 4.49 -3.04
CA VAL A 51 14.83 5.76 -2.90
C VAL A 51 14.01 6.99 -3.29
N HIS A 52 13.08 6.84 -4.23
CA HIS A 52 12.21 7.93 -4.68
C HIS A 52 11.25 8.42 -3.57
N LEU A 53 11.02 7.63 -2.52
CA LEU A 53 10.18 7.98 -1.37
C LEU A 53 10.99 8.54 -0.18
N GLU A 54 12.31 8.68 -0.27
CA GLU A 54 13.11 9.18 0.85
C GLU A 54 12.63 10.56 1.33
N LEU A 55 12.29 10.68 2.63
CA LEU A 55 12.04 11.97 3.28
C LEU A 55 13.37 12.53 3.76
N LYS A 56 13.77 13.69 3.24
CA LYS A 56 15.09 14.28 3.49
C LYS A 56 15.01 15.40 4.51
N ASN A 57 16.06 15.55 5.32
CA ASN A 57 16.18 16.61 6.32
C ASN A 57 15.01 16.66 7.31
N LEU A 58 14.45 15.50 7.64
CA LEU A 58 13.37 15.33 8.59
C LEU A 58 13.91 15.51 10.01
N THR A 59 13.18 16.24 10.85
CA THR A 59 13.46 16.30 12.29
C THR A 59 12.54 15.33 13.02
N MET A 60 13.13 14.35 13.71
CA MET A 60 12.42 13.38 14.54
C MET A 60 13.13 13.28 15.89
N CYS A 61 12.38 13.45 16.99
CA CYS A 61 12.89 13.33 18.36
C CYS A 61 14.16 14.15 18.62
N GLY A 62 14.17 15.41 18.16
CA GLY A 62 15.32 16.31 18.30
C GLY A 62 16.51 16.01 17.38
N ARG A 63 16.49 14.92 16.60
CA ARG A 63 17.52 14.54 15.63
C ARG A 63 17.11 14.95 14.22
N LYS A 64 18.08 15.34 13.40
CA LYS A 64 17.90 15.62 11.98
C LYS A 64 18.46 14.49 11.14
N GLY A 65 17.66 13.98 10.22
CA GLY A 65 18.03 12.83 9.41
C GLY A 65 17.19 12.63 8.16
N ASN A 66 17.36 11.47 7.55
CA ASN A 66 16.56 11.03 6.41
C ASN A 66 15.75 9.79 6.78
N LEU A 67 14.50 9.72 6.33
CA LEU A 67 13.66 8.55 6.51
C LEU A 67 13.67 7.69 5.24
N HIS A 68 14.14 6.46 5.35
CA HIS A 68 14.26 5.49 4.26
C HIS A 68 13.14 4.46 4.31
N PHE A 69 12.67 4.06 3.13
CA PHE A 69 11.58 3.11 2.95
C PHE A 69 12.08 1.86 2.23
N ILE A 70 11.95 0.70 2.88
CA ILE A 70 12.51 -0.56 2.43
C ILE A 70 11.43 -1.63 2.47
N ARG A 71 11.38 -2.48 1.45
CA ARG A 71 10.44 -3.60 1.39
C ARG A 71 11.09 -4.87 0.91
N PHE A 72 10.50 -6.00 1.30
CA PHE A 72 10.82 -7.32 0.76
C PHE A 72 9.61 -8.26 0.90
N PRO A 73 9.53 -9.35 0.11
CA PRO A 73 8.46 -10.33 0.21
C PRO A 73 8.44 -11.01 1.58
N SER A 74 7.25 -11.19 2.17
CA SER A 74 7.10 -11.89 3.47
C SER A 74 7.56 -13.35 3.42
N CYS A 75 7.56 -13.99 2.25
CA CYS A 75 8.14 -15.32 2.07
C CYS A 75 9.67 -15.36 2.26
N ALA A 76 10.35 -14.21 2.19
CA ALA A 76 11.77 -14.07 2.46
C ALA A 76 12.09 -13.74 3.94
N MET A 77 11.09 -13.75 4.84
CA MET A 77 11.26 -13.36 6.24
C MET A 77 12.35 -14.16 6.97
N HIS A 78 12.40 -15.48 6.81
CA HIS A 78 13.43 -16.29 7.46
C HIS A 78 14.86 -15.88 7.04
N ARG A 79 15.07 -15.46 5.79
CA ARG A 79 16.37 -14.94 5.34
C ARG A 79 16.71 -13.61 6.00
N PHE A 80 15.72 -12.75 6.19
CA PHE A 80 15.90 -11.49 6.92
C PHE A 80 16.27 -11.74 8.39
N ILE A 81 15.58 -12.65 9.06
CA ILE A 81 15.86 -13.00 10.47
C ILE A 81 17.26 -13.61 10.59
N GLN A 82 17.64 -14.53 9.70
CA GLN A 82 18.99 -15.09 9.67
C GLN A 82 20.06 -14.01 9.45
N MET A 83 19.84 -13.08 8.52
CA MET A 83 20.73 -11.94 8.32
C MET A 83 20.83 -11.06 9.58
N GLY A 84 19.73 -10.90 10.32
CA GLY A 84 19.73 -10.17 11.59
C GLY A 84 20.61 -10.83 12.65
N SER A 85 20.61 -12.16 12.70
CA SER A 85 21.51 -12.96 13.54
C SER A 85 22.98 -12.79 13.10
N GLU A 86 23.28 -12.98 11.81
CA GLU A 86 24.64 -12.86 11.25
C GLU A 86 25.24 -11.46 11.39
N LYS A 87 24.39 -10.43 11.36
CA LYS A 87 24.79 -9.03 11.55
C LYS A 87 24.64 -8.54 13.00
N ASN A 88 24.35 -9.43 13.94
CA ASN A 88 24.19 -9.14 15.37
C ASN A 88 23.23 -7.98 15.66
N PHE A 89 22.02 -7.98 15.10
CA PHE A 89 21.03 -6.92 15.33
C PHE A 89 20.64 -6.76 16.80
N SER A 90 20.71 -7.83 17.60
CA SER A 90 20.47 -7.79 19.05
C SER A 90 21.46 -6.88 19.80
N SER A 91 22.66 -6.63 19.24
CA SER A 91 23.61 -5.67 19.82
C SER A 91 23.21 -4.20 19.64
N LEU A 92 22.25 -3.89 18.76
CA LEU A 92 21.78 -2.53 18.50
C LEU A 92 20.64 -2.15 19.44
N HIS A 93 19.69 -3.06 19.57
CA HIS A 93 18.52 -2.93 20.43
C HIS A 93 17.94 -4.33 20.66
N THR A 94 17.54 -4.64 21.89
CA THR A 94 16.91 -5.94 22.21
C THR A 94 15.47 -6.03 21.71
N THR A 95 14.88 -4.89 21.33
CA THR A 95 13.45 -4.76 21.02
C THR A 95 13.24 -4.04 19.69
N LEU A 96 12.41 -4.62 18.82
CA LEU A 96 12.00 -4.06 17.54
C LEU A 96 10.48 -3.83 17.56
N CYS A 97 10.04 -2.59 17.31
CA CYS A 97 8.62 -2.31 17.14
C CYS A 97 8.12 -2.89 15.81
N ALA A 98 7.14 -3.79 15.89
CA ALA A 98 6.60 -4.52 14.76
C ALA A 98 5.07 -4.53 14.78
N THR A 99 4.47 -4.27 13.62
CA THR A 99 3.02 -4.33 13.40
C THR A 99 2.68 -5.30 12.27
N GLY A 100 1.39 -5.48 12.00
CA GLY A 100 0.85 -6.41 11.01
C GLY A 100 0.81 -7.85 11.53
N GLY A 101 0.00 -8.69 10.89
CA GLY A 101 -0.19 -10.08 11.34
C GLY A 101 1.10 -10.91 11.45
N GLY A 102 2.14 -10.57 10.69
CA GLY A 102 3.44 -11.23 10.77
C GLY A 102 4.22 -10.94 12.05
N ALA A 103 3.93 -9.85 12.77
CA ALA A 103 4.53 -9.58 14.07
C ALA A 103 4.14 -10.64 15.11
N PHE A 104 2.96 -11.23 14.98
CA PHE A 104 2.52 -12.38 15.79
C PHE A 104 3.08 -13.69 15.22
N LYS A 105 3.00 -13.89 13.90
CA LYS A 105 3.41 -15.14 13.24
C LYS A 105 4.89 -15.47 13.45
N PHE A 106 5.77 -14.47 13.35
CA PHE A 106 7.23 -14.66 13.36
C PHE A 106 7.87 -14.32 14.71
N GLU A 107 7.08 -14.05 15.76
CA GLU A 107 7.61 -13.64 17.08
C GLU A 107 8.64 -14.63 17.63
N GLU A 108 8.34 -15.93 17.57
CA GLU A 108 9.23 -16.97 18.08
C GLU A 108 10.51 -17.07 17.23
N ASP A 109 10.43 -16.91 15.92
CA ASP A 109 11.59 -16.93 15.03
C ASP A 109 12.54 -15.77 15.32
N PHE A 110 12.01 -14.55 15.52
CA PHE A 110 12.81 -13.38 15.91
C PHE A 110 13.52 -13.61 17.24
N ARG A 111 12.81 -14.16 18.23
CA ARG A 111 13.35 -14.41 19.56
C ARG A 111 14.43 -15.49 19.55
N THR A 112 14.21 -16.59 18.84
CA THR A 112 15.09 -17.78 18.89
C THR A 112 16.28 -17.69 17.95
N ILE A 113 16.13 -17.08 16.77
CA ILE A 113 17.17 -17.05 15.74
C ILE A 113 18.02 -15.78 15.82
N ALA A 114 17.38 -14.63 16.05
CA ALA A 114 18.04 -13.32 16.02
C ALA A 114 18.23 -12.68 17.40
N ASP A 115 17.78 -13.34 18.48
CA ASP A 115 17.80 -12.82 19.85
C ASP A 115 17.15 -11.42 19.96
N LEU A 116 16.04 -11.24 19.23
CA LEU A 116 15.29 -9.99 19.18
C LEU A 116 13.87 -10.18 19.72
N GLN A 117 13.45 -9.28 20.59
CA GLN A 117 12.06 -9.19 21.06
C GLN A 117 11.24 -8.30 20.12
N LEU A 118 10.03 -8.73 19.79
CA LEU A 118 9.10 -7.89 19.05
C LEU A 118 8.17 -7.16 20.03
N HIS A 119 8.22 -5.83 20.02
CA HIS A 119 7.15 -5.03 20.59
C HIS A 119 6.01 -4.97 19.57
N LYS A 120 4.99 -5.81 19.79
CA LYS A 120 3.88 -6.01 18.85
C LYS A 120 2.86 -4.89 18.99
N LEU A 121 2.52 -4.27 17.86
CA LEU A 121 1.59 -3.16 17.75
C LEU A 121 0.42 -3.53 16.83
N ASP A 122 -0.72 -2.89 17.02
CA ASP A 122 -1.87 -3.08 16.13
C ASP A 122 -1.60 -2.50 14.73
N GLU A 123 -2.08 -3.20 13.70
CA GLU A 123 -1.87 -2.86 12.28
C GLU A 123 -2.58 -1.58 11.89
N LEU A 124 -3.82 -1.40 12.33
CA LEU A 124 -4.66 -0.29 11.96
C LEU A 124 -4.29 0.97 12.75
N ASP A 125 -3.92 0.82 14.01
CA ASP A 125 -3.43 1.93 14.83
C ASP A 125 -2.14 2.51 14.24
N CYS A 126 -1.17 1.66 13.92
CA CYS A 126 0.07 2.08 13.27
C CYS A 126 -0.19 2.73 11.90
N LEU A 127 -1.13 2.18 11.12
CA LEU A 127 -1.52 2.73 9.83
C LEU A 127 -2.03 4.17 9.96
N ILE A 128 -2.96 4.43 10.89
CA ILE A 128 -3.53 5.76 11.11
C ILE A 128 -2.46 6.73 11.59
N GLN A 129 -1.68 6.35 12.61
CA GLN A 129 -0.63 7.22 13.15
C GLN A 129 0.43 7.56 12.11
N GLY A 130 0.89 6.56 11.34
CA GLY A 130 1.89 6.76 10.30
C GLY A 130 1.38 7.63 9.15
N LEU A 131 0.13 7.45 8.72
CA LEU A 131 -0.49 8.27 7.69
C LEU A 131 -0.55 9.74 8.11
N LEU A 132 -1.12 10.01 9.28
CA LEU A 132 -1.27 11.38 9.79
C LEU A 132 0.09 12.05 9.98
N TYR A 133 1.09 11.30 10.45
CA TYR A 133 2.45 11.81 10.59
C TYR A 133 3.08 12.17 9.25
N VAL A 134 3.09 11.26 8.28
CA VAL A 134 3.71 11.50 6.96
C VAL A 134 3.03 12.66 6.24
N ASP A 135 1.70 12.75 6.30
CA ASP A 135 0.97 13.89 5.73
C ASP A 135 1.35 15.21 6.41
N SER A 136 1.47 15.22 7.75
CA SER A 136 1.84 16.44 8.50
C SER A 136 3.24 16.97 8.19
N VAL A 137 4.19 16.09 7.88
CA VAL A 137 5.56 16.49 7.49
C VAL A 137 5.68 16.74 5.99
N GLY A 138 4.70 16.27 5.21
CA GLY A 138 4.66 16.33 3.76
C GLY A 138 5.77 15.51 3.10
N PHE A 139 5.87 15.66 1.78
CA PHE A 139 6.86 14.97 0.96
C PHE A 139 7.86 15.95 0.36
N ASN A 140 8.95 16.22 1.09
CA ASN A 140 10.05 17.09 0.65
C ASN A 140 9.57 18.47 0.12
N GLY A 141 8.64 19.10 0.84
CA GLY A 141 8.04 20.39 0.46
C GLY A 141 6.84 20.30 -0.49
N LYS A 142 6.36 19.09 -0.81
CA LYS A 142 5.13 18.84 -1.56
C LYS A 142 4.07 18.20 -0.66
N PRO A 143 2.77 18.36 -0.96
CA PRO A 143 1.73 17.59 -0.27
C PRO A 143 1.91 16.09 -0.48
N GLU A 144 1.67 15.33 0.58
CA GLU A 144 1.67 13.86 0.54
C GLU A 144 0.46 13.31 -0.22
N CYS A 145 -0.70 13.97 -0.06
CA CYS A 145 -1.95 13.57 -0.67
C CYS A 145 -2.12 14.16 -2.07
N TYR A 146 -2.77 13.39 -2.95
CA TYR A 146 -3.15 13.81 -4.28
C TYR A 146 -4.46 13.17 -4.73
N TYR A 147 -5.02 13.69 -5.82
CA TYR A 147 -6.20 13.14 -6.48
C TYR A 147 -6.05 13.25 -8.00
N PHE A 148 -6.94 12.58 -8.74
CA PHE A 148 -7.06 12.76 -10.19
C PHE A 148 -8.20 13.74 -10.48
N GLU A 149 -7.85 14.90 -11.03
CA GLU A 149 -8.81 15.87 -11.56
C GLU A 149 -9.35 15.37 -12.91
N ASN A 150 -10.65 15.51 -13.16
CA ASN A 150 -11.35 15.03 -14.36
C ASN A 150 -11.12 13.52 -14.66
N PRO A 151 -11.33 12.61 -13.70
CA PRO A 151 -11.01 11.19 -13.90
C PRO A 151 -11.90 10.49 -14.94
N THR A 152 -13.06 11.09 -15.27
CA THR A 152 -14.01 10.63 -16.29
C THR A 152 -13.65 11.03 -17.71
N ASN A 153 -12.70 11.95 -17.90
CA ASN A 153 -12.18 12.32 -19.21
C ASN A 153 -10.68 11.96 -19.31
N PRO A 154 -10.32 10.88 -20.03
CA PRO A 154 -8.93 10.43 -20.14
C PRO A 154 -7.93 11.48 -20.63
N GLU A 155 -8.36 12.43 -21.49
CA GLU A 155 -7.51 13.48 -22.05
C GLU A 155 -7.22 14.61 -21.05
N LEU A 156 -8.16 14.86 -20.13
CA LEU A 156 -8.05 15.89 -19.10
C LEU A 156 -7.63 15.35 -17.73
N CYS A 157 -7.55 14.03 -17.58
CA CYS A 157 -7.25 13.35 -16.33
C CYS A 157 -5.83 13.63 -15.85
N GLN A 158 -5.68 14.40 -14.77
CA GLN A 158 -4.37 14.86 -14.27
C GLN A 158 -4.23 14.67 -12.77
N LYS A 159 -3.03 14.26 -12.34
CA LYS A 159 -2.66 14.20 -10.92
C LYS A 159 -2.52 15.61 -10.37
N ARG A 160 -3.25 15.91 -9.28
CA ARG A 160 -3.22 17.21 -8.58
C ARG A 160 -2.90 17.00 -7.10
N PRO A 161 -2.06 17.85 -6.49
CA PRO A 161 -1.86 17.81 -5.05
C PRO A 161 -3.17 18.09 -4.31
N TYR A 162 -3.31 17.50 -3.13
CA TYR A 162 -4.43 17.71 -2.21
C TYR A 162 -3.87 17.94 -0.82
N CYS A 163 -4.34 18.98 -0.12
CA CYS A 163 -3.97 19.20 1.27
C CYS A 163 -5.00 18.51 2.17
N LEU A 164 -4.55 17.60 3.03
CA LEU A 164 -5.40 16.91 4.00
C LEU A 164 -5.62 17.75 5.29
N ASP A 165 -5.62 19.08 5.18
CA ASP A 165 -5.93 19.98 6.29
C ASP A 165 -7.29 19.60 6.89
N ASN A 166 -7.32 19.28 8.18
CA ASN A 166 -8.47 18.69 8.86
C ASN A 166 -8.96 17.40 8.16
N PRO A 167 -8.22 16.29 8.27
CA PRO A 167 -8.47 15.08 7.48
C PRO A 167 -9.78 14.36 7.84
N TYR A 168 -10.49 14.80 8.89
CA TYR A 168 -11.64 14.11 9.45
C TYR A 168 -12.99 14.72 9.03
N PRO A 169 -14.04 13.91 8.82
CA PRO A 169 -13.96 12.46 8.69
C PRO A 169 -13.38 12.04 7.34
N MET A 170 -12.69 10.89 7.30
CA MET A 170 -12.27 10.23 6.06
C MET A 170 -12.55 8.73 6.12
N LEU A 171 -12.80 8.15 4.95
CA LEU A 171 -12.86 6.71 4.78
C LEU A 171 -11.49 6.24 4.31
N LEU A 172 -10.79 5.44 5.12
CA LEU A 172 -9.48 4.89 4.76
C LEU A 172 -9.66 3.46 4.24
N VAL A 173 -9.23 3.22 3.01
CA VAL A 173 -9.31 1.92 2.33
C VAL A 173 -7.89 1.39 2.17
N ASN A 174 -7.48 0.48 3.06
CA ASN A 174 -6.16 -0.14 3.03
C ASN A 174 -6.15 -1.40 2.16
N MET A 175 -5.55 -1.30 0.98
CA MET A 175 -5.49 -2.33 -0.06
C MET A 175 -4.16 -3.12 0.02
N GLY A 176 -4.12 -4.10 0.93
CA GLY A 176 -3.02 -5.03 1.10
C GLY A 176 -3.27 -6.38 0.41
N SER A 177 -2.90 -7.48 1.08
CA SER A 177 -3.24 -8.84 0.62
C SER A 177 -4.76 -9.04 0.55
N GLY A 178 -5.47 -8.61 1.60
CA GLY A 178 -6.91 -8.32 1.59
C GLY A 178 -7.16 -6.82 1.67
N VAL A 179 -8.37 -6.41 2.03
CA VAL A 179 -8.74 -4.99 2.19
C VAL A 179 -9.42 -4.75 3.53
N SER A 180 -8.99 -3.72 4.25
CA SER A 180 -9.67 -3.19 5.43
C SER A 180 -10.17 -1.79 5.14
N ILE A 181 -11.41 -1.51 5.53
CA ILE A 181 -12.07 -0.21 5.35
C ILE A 181 -12.38 0.38 6.71
N LEU A 182 -11.86 1.58 6.97
CA LEU A 182 -12.02 2.29 8.23
C LEU A 182 -12.77 3.60 8.02
N ALA A 183 -13.66 3.93 8.95
CA ALA A 183 -14.16 5.29 9.12
C ALA A 183 -13.34 5.96 10.21
N VAL A 184 -12.70 7.07 9.88
CA VAL A 184 -11.77 7.80 10.76
C VAL A 184 -12.38 9.16 11.09
N TYR A 185 -12.83 9.33 12.33
CA TYR A 185 -13.52 10.53 12.81
C TYR A 185 -12.60 11.49 13.56
N SER A 186 -11.51 10.98 14.15
CA SER A 186 -10.40 11.75 14.70
C SER A 186 -9.15 10.88 14.76
N LYS A 187 -8.04 11.43 15.26
CA LYS A 187 -6.78 10.70 15.47
C LYS A 187 -6.98 9.43 16.30
N ASP A 188 -7.82 9.51 17.33
CA ASP A 188 -8.02 8.44 18.32
C ASP A 188 -9.44 7.84 18.27
N ASN A 189 -10.27 8.27 17.32
CA ASN A 189 -11.62 7.75 17.11
C ASN A 189 -11.79 7.28 15.67
N TYR A 190 -11.67 5.97 15.48
CA TYR A 190 -11.94 5.30 14.22
C TYR A 190 -12.52 3.93 14.48
N LYS A 191 -13.18 3.37 13.47
CA LYS A 191 -13.69 2.01 13.50
C LYS A 191 -13.41 1.32 12.18
N ARG A 192 -13.12 0.03 12.23
CA ARG A 192 -13.10 -0.83 11.05
C ARG A 192 -14.55 -1.12 10.63
N VAL A 193 -15.03 -0.44 9.60
CA VAL A 193 -16.41 -0.57 9.09
C VAL A 193 -16.62 -1.98 8.53
N THR A 194 -15.71 -2.42 7.66
CA THR A 194 -15.77 -3.74 7.01
C THR A 194 -14.43 -4.06 6.35
N GLY A 195 -14.39 -5.15 5.57
CA GLY A 195 -13.31 -5.43 4.65
C GLY A 195 -13.74 -6.41 3.56
N THR A 196 -12.84 -6.71 2.63
CA THR A 196 -13.02 -7.76 1.63
C THR A 196 -11.75 -8.60 1.53
N SER A 197 -11.90 -9.91 1.34
CA SER A 197 -10.78 -10.79 1.04
C SER A 197 -10.30 -10.66 -0.42
N LEU A 198 -11.09 -10.01 -1.28
CA LEU A 198 -10.75 -9.71 -2.67
C LEU A 198 -9.83 -8.50 -2.75
N GLY A 199 -8.56 -8.69 -2.41
CA GLY A 199 -7.52 -7.65 -2.38
C GLY A 199 -6.38 -7.89 -3.36
N GLY A 200 -5.23 -7.29 -3.08
CA GLY A 200 -4.04 -7.45 -3.91
C GLY A 200 -3.48 -8.87 -3.94
N GLY A 201 -3.72 -9.66 -2.89
CA GLY A 201 -3.39 -11.09 -2.86
C GLY A 201 -4.24 -11.90 -3.82
N THR A 202 -5.53 -11.56 -3.98
CA THR A 202 -6.42 -12.18 -4.97
C THR A 202 -5.98 -11.83 -6.38
N PHE A 203 -5.67 -10.55 -6.64
CA PHE A 203 -5.13 -10.12 -7.94
C PHE A 203 -3.87 -10.89 -8.30
N LEU A 204 -2.86 -10.89 -7.42
CA LEU A 204 -1.59 -11.56 -7.71
C LEU A 204 -1.78 -13.06 -7.87
N GLY A 205 -2.51 -13.72 -6.95
CA GLY A 205 -2.73 -15.16 -7.01
C GLY A 205 -3.46 -15.61 -8.27
N LEU A 206 -4.50 -14.89 -8.70
CA LEU A 206 -5.19 -15.18 -9.95
C LEU A 206 -4.32 -14.90 -11.17
N CYS A 207 -3.55 -13.81 -11.20
CA CYS A 207 -2.62 -13.55 -12.28
C CYS A 207 -1.58 -14.67 -12.40
N CYS A 208 -0.96 -15.11 -11.29
CA CYS A 208 -0.04 -16.25 -11.30
C CYS A 208 -0.68 -17.51 -11.93
N LEU A 209 -1.92 -17.83 -11.56
CA LEU A 209 -2.64 -19.00 -12.09
C LEU A 209 -3.01 -18.86 -13.57
N LEU A 210 -3.43 -17.67 -13.99
CA LEU A 210 -4.00 -17.43 -15.32
C LEU A 210 -2.95 -17.09 -16.37
N THR A 211 -1.83 -16.49 -15.96
CA THR A 211 -0.81 -15.96 -16.88
C THR A 211 0.56 -16.61 -16.69
N GLY A 212 0.82 -17.17 -15.50
CA GLY A 212 2.12 -17.72 -15.13
C GLY A 212 3.13 -16.66 -14.68
N CYS A 213 2.72 -15.41 -14.43
CA CYS A 213 3.62 -14.42 -13.84
C CYS A 213 4.07 -14.83 -12.43
N GLU A 214 5.26 -14.43 -12.03
CA GLU A 214 5.85 -14.79 -10.73
C GLU A 214 5.86 -13.62 -9.73
N THR A 215 5.77 -12.39 -10.23
CA THR A 215 5.89 -11.18 -9.41
C THR A 215 4.73 -10.22 -9.60
N PHE A 216 4.52 -9.35 -8.60
CA PHE A 216 3.48 -8.32 -8.66
C PHE A 216 3.75 -7.30 -9.76
N GLU A 217 5.03 -6.92 -9.94
CA GLU A 217 5.49 -6.03 -11.00
C GLU A 217 5.20 -6.60 -12.39
N GLU A 218 5.50 -7.88 -12.62
CA GLU A 218 5.20 -8.57 -13.89
C GLU A 218 3.69 -8.62 -14.14
N ALA A 219 2.88 -8.96 -13.12
CA ALA A 219 1.43 -8.97 -13.24
C ALA A 219 0.86 -7.60 -13.65
N LEU A 220 1.39 -6.50 -13.08
CA LEU A 220 1.01 -5.15 -13.46
C LEU A 220 1.49 -4.77 -14.86
N GLU A 221 2.69 -5.19 -15.27
CA GLU A 221 3.20 -4.96 -16.61
C GLU A 221 2.32 -5.65 -17.67
N MET A 222 1.90 -6.89 -17.42
CA MET A 222 0.95 -7.61 -18.28
C MET A 222 -0.40 -6.89 -18.33
N ALA A 223 -0.93 -6.48 -17.17
CA ALA A 223 -2.19 -5.76 -17.09
C ALA A 223 -2.14 -4.36 -17.75
N ALA A 224 -0.96 -3.75 -17.90
CA ALA A 224 -0.82 -2.47 -18.61
C ALA A 224 -0.98 -2.63 -20.13
N LYS A 225 -0.74 -3.83 -20.67
CA LYS A 225 -0.76 -4.14 -22.12
C LYS A 225 -2.07 -4.77 -22.60
N GLY A 226 -2.86 -5.33 -21.68
CA GLY A 226 -4.09 -6.04 -22.01
C GLY A 226 -5.34 -5.16 -22.11
N ASP A 227 -6.38 -5.74 -22.70
CA ASP A 227 -7.73 -5.18 -22.79
C ASP A 227 -8.74 -6.10 -22.08
N SER A 228 -9.32 -5.62 -20.98
CA SER A 228 -10.29 -6.39 -20.21
C SER A 228 -11.58 -6.66 -20.98
N THR A 229 -11.92 -5.86 -22.00
CA THR A 229 -13.17 -6.04 -22.76
C THR A 229 -13.18 -7.29 -23.63
N ASN A 230 -12.01 -7.89 -23.89
CA ASN A 230 -11.89 -9.20 -24.52
C ASN A 230 -12.35 -10.33 -23.58
N VAL A 231 -12.26 -10.12 -22.26
CA VAL A 231 -12.51 -11.12 -21.22
C VAL A 231 -13.86 -10.90 -20.52
N ASP A 232 -14.17 -9.65 -20.21
CA ASP A 232 -15.39 -9.22 -19.52
C ASP A 232 -16.58 -9.14 -20.46
N LYS A 233 -17.77 -9.43 -19.94
CA LYS A 233 -19.03 -9.18 -20.65
C LYS A 233 -19.57 -7.81 -20.25
N LEU A 234 -19.77 -6.94 -21.22
CA LEU A 234 -20.23 -5.57 -21.02
C LEU A 234 -21.76 -5.48 -21.12
N VAL A 235 -22.34 -4.36 -20.67
CA VAL A 235 -23.79 -4.10 -20.78
C VAL A 235 -24.23 -4.16 -22.25
N LYS A 236 -23.46 -3.57 -23.17
CA LYS A 236 -23.77 -3.59 -24.60
C LYS A 236 -23.77 -5.00 -25.21
N ASP A 237 -23.03 -5.94 -24.63
CA ASP A 237 -23.01 -7.34 -25.12
C ASP A 237 -24.31 -8.09 -24.77
N ILE A 238 -25.10 -7.55 -23.83
CA ILE A 238 -26.40 -8.10 -23.39
C ILE A 238 -27.55 -7.31 -24.00
N TYR A 239 -27.47 -5.98 -23.95
CA TYR A 239 -28.57 -5.07 -24.33
C TYR A 239 -28.43 -4.46 -25.73
N GLY A 240 -27.30 -4.65 -26.42
CA GLY A 240 -27.01 -4.02 -27.71
C GLY A 240 -26.66 -2.52 -27.64
N GLY A 241 -26.56 -1.95 -26.42
CA GLY A 241 -26.30 -0.54 -26.16
C GLY A 241 -26.33 -0.25 -24.66
N ASP A 242 -26.75 0.97 -24.29
CA ASP A 242 -26.96 1.36 -22.89
C ASP A 242 -28.21 0.68 -22.29
N TYR A 243 -28.21 0.44 -20.98
CA TYR A 243 -29.42 0.10 -20.26
C TYR A 243 -30.04 1.36 -19.64
N GLU A 244 -30.81 2.08 -20.48
CA GLU A 244 -31.32 3.43 -20.19
C GLU A 244 -32.13 3.53 -18.90
N ARG A 245 -33.00 2.54 -18.62
CA ARG A 245 -33.91 2.57 -17.47
C ARG A 245 -33.21 2.83 -16.13
N PHE A 246 -31.99 2.31 -15.97
CA PHE A 246 -31.19 2.45 -14.76
C PHE A 246 -29.88 3.21 -15.00
N GLY A 247 -29.70 3.81 -16.17
CA GLY A 247 -28.54 4.63 -16.51
C GLY A 247 -27.22 3.86 -16.52
N LEU A 248 -27.21 2.58 -16.91
CA LEU A 248 -25.96 1.82 -17.07
C LEU A 248 -25.43 2.00 -18.49
N GLN A 249 -24.23 2.59 -18.61
CA GLN A 249 -23.56 2.75 -19.89
C GLN A 249 -23.21 1.39 -20.51
N GLY A 250 -23.31 1.27 -21.83
CA GLY A 250 -23.01 0.07 -22.59
C GLY A 250 -21.56 -0.41 -22.44
N SER A 251 -20.64 0.51 -22.13
CA SER A 251 -19.23 0.24 -21.82
C SER A 251 -19.00 -0.32 -20.41
N ALA A 252 -20.00 -0.26 -19.51
CA ALA A 252 -19.86 -0.77 -18.16
C ALA A 252 -19.77 -2.31 -18.16
N VAL A 253 -18.95 -2.86 -17.27
CA VAL A 253 -18.86 -4.31 -17.07
C VAL A 253 -20.15 -4.81 -16.44
N ALA A 254 -20.84 -5.73 -17.12
CA ALA A 254 -22.02 -6.40 -16.60
C ALA A 254 -21.66 -7.70 -15.86
N SER A 255 -20.68 -8.44 -16.39
CA SER A 255 -20.15 -9.66 -15.76
C SER A 255 -18.65 -9.78 -16.01
N SER A 256 -17.85 -9.58 -14.97
CA SER A 256 -16.41 -9.87 -14.97
C SER A 256 -16.14 -11.30 -15.43
N PHE A 257 -15.17 -11.49 -16.33
CA PHE A 257 -14.84 -12.78 -16.97
C PHE A 257 -16.02 -13.46 -17.71
N GLY A 258 -17.13 -12.74 -17.96
CA GLY A 258 -18.36 -13.31 -18.48
C GLY A 258 -18.26 -13.87 -19.90
N ASN A 259 -17.26 -13.45 -20.69
CA ASN A 259 -17.02 -14.02 -22.02
C ASN A 259 -16.24 -15.34 -21.97
N MET A 260 -15.60 -15.66 -20.84
CA MET A 260 -14.75 -16.85 -20.69
C MET A 260 -15.55 -18.16 -20.60
N MET A 261 -16.88 -18.11 -20.58
CA MET A 261 -17.71 -19.31 -20.74
C MET A 261 -17.65 -19.86 -22.18
N SER A 262 -17.41 -19.00 -23.17
CA SER A 262 -17.24 -19.40 -24.57
C SER A 262 -15.84 -19.96 -24.81
N LYS A 263 -15.76 -21.17 -25.39
CA LYS A 263 -14.48 -21.78 -25.77
C LYS A 263 -13.75 -20.94 -26.82
N GLU A 264 -14.46 -20.50 -27.85
CA GLU A 264 -13.90 -19.66 -28.92
C GLU A 264 -13.28 -18.38 -28.36
N LYS A 265 -13.95 -17.71 -27.40
CA LYS A 265 -13.39 -16.53 -26.74
C LYS A 265 -12.12 -16.88 -25.96
N ARG A 266 -12.13 -17.98 -25.19
CA ARG A 266 -10.95 -18.45 -24.45
C ARG A 266 -9.76 -18.75 -25.36
N ASP A 267 -10.01 -19.28 -26.56
CA ASP A 267 -8.95 -19.61 -27.52
C ASP A 267 -8.33 -18.36 -28.20
N SER A 268 -8.99 -17.20 -28.09
CA SER A 268 -8.58 -15.94 -28.76
C SER A 268 -7.92 -14.89 -27.85
N ILE A 269 -7.99 -15.06 -26.53
CA ILE A 269 -7.51 -14.06 -25.56
C ILE A 269 -6.02 -14.18 -25.28
N SER A 270 -5.40 -13.05 -24.93
CA SER A 270 -4.02 -13.02 -24.44
C SER A 270 -3.94 -13.18 -22.92
N LYS A 271 -2.74 -13.48 -22.42
CA LYS A 271 -2.48 -13.49 -20.96
C LYS A 271 -2.57 -12.09 -20.37
N GLU A 272 -2.17 -11.09 -21.14
CA GLU A 272 -2.25 -9.68 -20.82
C GLU A 272 -3.71 -9.24 -20.60
N ASP A 273 -4.64 -9.72 -21.44
CA ASP A 273 -6.07 -9.47 -21.27
C ASP A 273 -6.60 -10.06 -19.96
N LEU A 274 -6.17 -11.27 -19.60
CA LEU A 274 -6.53 -11.90 -18.32
C LEU A 274 -5.97 -11.12 -17.13
N ALA A 275 -4.71 -10.66 -17.21
CA ALA A 275 -4.12 -9.81 -16.17
C ALA A 275 -4.90 -8.49 -16.03
N ARG A 276 -5.26 -7.85 -17.16
CA ARG A 276 -6.07 -6.63 -17.18
C ARG A 276 -7.45 -6.86 -16.56
N ALA A 277 -8.16 -7.91 -16.97
CA ALA A 277 -9.50 -8.23 -16.46
C ALA A 277 -9.48 -8.55 -14.96
N THR A 278 -8.44 -9.25 -14.49
CA THR A 278 -8.23 -9.50 -13.05
C THR A 278 -8.05 -8.18 -12.30
N LEU A 279 -7.18 -7.29 -12.80
CA LEU A 279 -6.94 -5.97 -12.20
C LEU A 279 -8.24 -5.14 -12.14
N VAL A 280 -8.95 -5.03 -13.26
CA VAL A 280 -10.21 -4.27 -13.37
C VAL A 280 -11.27 -4.82 -12.42
N THR A 281 -11.42 -6.14 -12.35
CA THR A 281 -12.43 -6.81 -11.51
C THR A 281 -12.18 -6.53 -10.03
N ILE A 282 -10.95 -6.74 -9.56
CA ILE A 282 -10.59 -6.51 -8.15
C ILE A 282 -10.72 -5.03 -7.80
N THR A 283 -10.20 -4.13 -8.63
CA THR A 283 -10.25 -2.68 -8.39
C THR A 283 -11.68 -2.15 -8.37
N ASN A 284 -12.53 -2.53 -9.33
CA ASN A 284 -13.94 -2.09 -9.35
C ASN A 284 -14.75 -2.66 -8.18
N ASN A 285 -14.47 -3.89 -7.76
CA ASN A 285 -15.11 -4.47 -6.58
C ASN A 285 -14.78 -3.67 -5.32
N ILE A 286 -13.49 -3.34 -5.10
CA ILE A 286 -13.05 -2.54 -3.96
C ILE A 286 -13.67 -1.13 -4.03
N GLY A 287 -13.66 -0.49 -5.20
CA GLY A 287 -14.29 0.81 -5.41
C GLY A 287 -15.79 0.80 -5.07
N SER A 288 -16.53 -0.22 -5.53
CA SER A 288 -17.96 -0.36 -5.22
C SER A 288 -18.23 -0.50 -3.72
N ILE A 289 -17.46 -1.33 -3.02
CA ILE A 289 -17.58 -1.51 -1.56
C ILE A 289 -17.23 -0.21 -0.83
N ALA A 290 -16.13 0.44 -1.21
CA ALA A 290 -15.72 1.72 -0.63
C ALA A 290 -16.81 2.79 -0.79
N ARG A 291 -17.42 2.91 -1.98
CA ARG A 291 -18.55 3.82 -2.23
C ARG A 291 -19.73 3.54 -1.30
N MET A 292 -20.13 2.28 -1.16
CA MET A 292 -21.24 1.90 -0.27
C MET A 292 -20.92 2.25 1.20
N CYS A 293 -19.69 2.00 1.65
CA CYS A 293 -19.27 2.36 3.00
C CYS A 293 -19.26 3.88 3.21
N ALA A 294 -18.72 4.63 2.25
CA ALA A 294 -18.66 6.09 2.27
C ALA A 294 -20.06 6.71 2.40
N LEU A 295 -21.01 6.24 1.60
CA LEU A 295 -22.40 6.69 1.64
C LEU A 295 -23.08 6.34 2.97
N ASN A 296 -22.88 5.12 3.49
CA ASN A 296 -23.49 4.69 4.76
C ASN A 296 -22.93 5.43 5.97
N GLU A 297 -21.65 5.80 5.92
CA GLU A 297 -20.97 6.55 6.99
C GLU A 297 -21.09 8.08 6.82
N ASN A 298 -21.70 8.56 5.74
CA ASN A 298 -21.79 9.98 5.36
C ASN A 298 -20.43 10.66 5.24
N ILE A 299 -19.49 9.99 4.57
CA ILE A 299 -18.12 10.48 4.35
C ILE A 299 -17.90 10.67 2.84
N ASP A 300 -17.39 11.83 2.45
CA ASP A 300 -17.15 12.23 1.05
C ASP A 300 -15.71 11.98 0.57
N ARG A 301 -14.74 11.96 1.50
CA ARG A 301 -13.33 11.73 1.23
C ARG A 301 -12.96 10.26 1.44
N VAL A 302 -12.55 9.59 0.36
CA VAL A 302 -12.11 8.20 0.39
C VAL A 302 -10.62 8.13 0.06
N VAL A 303 -9.80 7.88 1.07
CA VAL A 303 -8.34 7.73 0.93
C VAL A 303 -8.01 6.27 0.69
N PHE A 304 -7.42 5.96 -0.46
CA PHE A 304 -6.94 4.63 -0.80
C PHE A 304 -5.43 4.53 -0.56
N VAL A 305 -5.03 3.50 0.16
CA VAL A 305 -3.62 3.21 0.49
C VAL A 305 -3.33 1.72 0.30
N GLY A 306 -2.08 1.32 0.53
CA GLY A 306 -1.63 -0.06 0.46
C GLY A 306 -0.88 -0.39 -0.83
N ASN A 307 0.01 -1.37 -0.74
CA ASN A 307 0.93 -1.72 -1.83
C ASN A 307 0.25 -2.29 -3.08
N PHE A 308 -1.05 -2.59 -3.07
CA PHE A 308 -1.78 -2.91 -4.30
C PHE A 308 -1.74 -1.75 -5.31
N LEU A 309 -1.65 -0.52 -4.81
CA LEU A 309 -1.62 0.68 -5.65
C LEU A 309 -0.21 1.05 -6.11
N ARG A 310 0.84 0.41 -5.56
CA ARG A 310 2.23 0.67 -5.95
C ARG A 310 2.39 0.52 -7.46
N ILE A 311 2.89 1.59 -8.10
CA ILE A 311 3.10 1.69 -9.56
C ILE A 311 1.87 1.32 -10.42
N ASN A 312 0.67 1.37 -9.85
CA ASN A 312 -0.58 0.87 -10.43
C ASN A 312 -1.52 2.04 -10.79
N MET A 313 -1.05 2.89 -11.70
CA MET A 313 -1.79 4.06 -12.18
C MET A 313 -3.14 3.69 -12.81
N VAL A 314 -3.24 2.48 -13.37
CA VAL A 314 -4.50 1.95 -13.92
C VAL A 314 -5.55 1.86 -12.82
N SER A 315 -5.22 1.23 -11.69
CA SER A 315 -6.19 1.05 -10.61
C SER A 315 -6.53 2.35 -9.92
N MET A 316 -5.54 3.24 -9.71
CA MET A 316 -5.83 4.56 -9.13
C MET A 316 -6.80 5.38 -10.00
N LYS A 317 -6.59 5.41 -11.32
CA LYS A 317 -7.50 6.09 -12.25
C LYS A 317 -8.88 5.43 -12.29
N LEU A 318 -8.96 4.10 -12.24
CA LEU A 318 -10.24 3.38 -12.17
C LEU A 318 -11.00 3.68 -10.86
N LEU A 319 -10.31 3.74 -9.71
CA LEU A 319 -10.92 4.12 -8.43
C LEU A 319 -11.42 5.57 -8.46
N ALA A 320 -10.61 6.49 -9.00
CA ALA A 320 -11.01 7.89 -9.15
C ALA A 320 -12.24 8.04 -10.06
N TYR A 321 -12.23 7.35 -11.21
CA TYR A 321 -13.37 7.28 -12.13
C TYR A 321 -14.61 6.71 -11.42
N ALA A 322 -14.46 5.59 -10.72
CA ALA A 322 -15.57 4.91 -10.07
C ALA A 322 -16.18 5.75 -8.94
N MET A 323 -15.35 6.43 -8.14
CA MET A 323 -15.83 7.31 -7.07
C MET A 323 -16.60 8.48 -7.68
N ASP A 324 -16.06 9.15 -8.70
CA ASP A 324 -16.68 10.32 -9.33
C ASP A 324 -17.97 9.93 -10.07
N PHE A 325 -17.90 8.95 -10.99
CA PHE A 325 -18.99 8.56 -11.86
C PHE A 325 -20.20 8.01 -11.08
N TRP A 326 -19.99 7.03 -10.20
CA TRP A 326 -21.09 6.36 -9.49
C TRP A 326 -21.66 7.18 -8.33
N SER A 327 -20.97 8.22 -7.88
CA SER A 327 -21.48 9.15 -6.87
C SER A 327 -21.99 10.48 -7.45
N LYS A 328 -21.92 10.67 -8.78
CA LYS A 328 -22.21 11.94 -9.45
C LYS A 328 -21.36 13.10 -8.88
N GLY A 329 -20.08 12.84 -8.64
CA GLY A 329 -19.10 13.81 -8.13
C GLY A 329 -19.17 14.07 -6.62
N GLN A 330 -19.99 13.35 -5.87
CA GLN A 330 -20.08 13.54 -4.40
C GLN A 330 -18.89 12.95 -3.64
N LEU A 331 -18.33 11.84 -4.13
CA LEU A 331 -17.18 11.18 -3.50
C LEU A 331 -15.88 11.50 -4.22
N LYS A 332 -14.84 11.79 -3.44
CA LYS A 332 -13.49 12.04 -3.96
C LYS A 332 -12.55 10.92 -3.57
N ALA A 333 -11.92 10.30 -4.56
CA ALA A 333 -10.81 9.37 -4.35
C ALA A 333 -9.53 10.16 -4.11
N LEU A 334 -8.88 9.89 -2.98
CA LEU A 334 -7.61 10.45 -2.55
C LEU A 334 -6.56 9.34 -2.48
N PHE A 335 -5.31 9.67 -2.76
CA PHE A 335 -4.17 8.77 -2.77
C PHE A 335 -2.98 9.44 -2.08
N LEU A 336 -2.01 8.63 -1.64
CA LEU A 336 -0.83 9.11 -0.93
C LEU A 336 0.44 8.55 -1.59
N GLU A 337 1.53 9.32 -1.59
CA GLU A 337 2.78 8.92 -2.25
C GLU A 337 3.45 7.73 -1.53
N HIS A 338 3.32 7.64 -0.21
CA HIS A 338 3.90 6.59 0.64
C HIS A 338 2.91 5.47 0.98
N GLU A 339 1.93 5.23 0.11
CA GLU A 339 0.76 4.35 0.28
C GLU A 339 1.02 2.99 0.96
N GLY A 340 2.21 2.41 0.78
CA GLY A 340 2.57 1.11 1.33
C GLY A 340 3.21 1.10 2.72
N TYR A 341 3.58 2.25 3.29
CA TYR A 341 4.58 2.32 4.36
C TYR A 341 4.07 2.86 5.70
N PHE A 342 2.84 3.37 5.77
CA PHE A 342 2.31 4.02 6.97
C PHE A 342 2.34 3.13 8.22
N GLY A 343 1.99 1.84 8.12
CA GLY A 343 2.09 0.93 9.26
C GLY A 343 3.52 0.82 9.82
N ALA A 344 4.53 0.79 8.94
CA ALA A 344 5.92 0.74 9.37
C ALA A 344 6.39 2.06 9.99
N VAL A 345 5.87 3.21 9.51
CA VAL A 345 6.11 4.52 10.12
C VAL A 345 5.44 4.61 11.49
N GLY A 346 4.18 4.21 11.63
CA GLY A 346 3.49 4.19 12.93
C GLY A 346 4.23 3.35 13.97
N ALA A 347 4.73 2.18 13.56
CA ALA A 347 5.56 1.36 14.45
C ALA A 347 6.89 2.04 14.84
N LEU A 348 7.49 2.86 13.97
CA LEU A 348 8.67 3.65 14.32
C LEU A 348 8.32 4.78 15.31
N LEU A 349 7.18 5.45 15.13
CA LEU A 349 6.73 6.51 16.03
C LEU A 349 6.49 5.99 17.44
N GLU A 350 6.00 4.76 17.58
CA GLU A 350 5.77 4.14 18.88
C GLU A 350 7.08 3.85 19.62
N LEU A 351 8.13 3.42 18.90
CA LEU A 351 9.47 3.24 19.48
C LEU A 351 9.93 4.52 20.19
N PHE A 352 9.68 5.68 19.59
CA PHE A 352 10.10 6.96 20.16
C PHE A 352 9.30 7.40 21.38
N LYS A 353 8.02 7.06 21.47
CA LYS A 353 7.23 7.32 22.69
C LYS A 353 7.77 6.50 23.86
N MET A 354 8.15 5.24 23.61
CA MET A 354 8.71 4.37 24.65
C MET A 354 10.06 4.85 25.18
N THR A 355 10.88 5.50 24.35
CA THR A 355 12.17 6.06 24.77
C THR A 355 12.06 7.38 25.54
N ASP A 356 10.97 8.14 25.34
CA ASP A 356 10.73 9.40 26.07
C ASP A 356 10.12 9.16 27.46
N GLU A 357 9.54 7.97 27.71
CA GLU A 357 8.96 7.56 29.01
C GLU A 357 9.96 6.84 29.94
N GLN A 358 11.21 6.62 29.49
CA GLN A 358 12.32 6.06 30.27
C GLN A 358 13.32 7.16 30.65
#